data_AF-D2V3Z2-F1
#
_entry.id   AF-D2V3Z2-F1
#
_cell.length_a   1.000
_cell.length_b   1.000
_cell.length_c   1.000
_cell.angle_alpha   90.00
_cell.angle_beta   90.00
_cell.angle_gamma   90.00
#
_symmetry.space_group_name_H-M   'P 1'
#
loop_
_entity.id
_entity.type
_entity.pdbx_description
1 polymer ?
#
loop_
_entity_poly.entity_id
_entity_poly.type
_entity_poly.pdbx_seq_one_letter_code
_entity_poly.pdbx_strand_id
1 'polypeptide(L)'
;MLRNKLYGSTVIQHSIPSSITKKFTQQRLLQLRAMTDRDCDHSHHGNNQDSSLICQQEFNFHFNSVNGVVKGKRWMQDLLSKIGNTPITKLKIPATHDSATYNVSTSQDYSSDTLSDPSMLLIPQLVQIFQAYGLNTQRVKQFVAPWFKNQECSIYQQLNHGIRHLDLRVCKQSTGTTAETKYVACHGIVSVTIANVLRQVKQFLNENKKEIVTLDFNHLYGFSTQNDHLEFVNMSRTILGSDLLINPSQFTTNSTLNQIFTTSQRVFFYYVHTATVINYGSQFNLFPSWKIDTRWANKQDMTSLKTEILVELNSRTDFRYGFVSQIVMTPDLNMMVNGLFESPKSVKELATMNYGVIPTWISNDLPDSKMNVVNADYYHLFGDDFVSAVIAQNL
;
A
#
# COMPACT_ATOMS: atom_id res chain seq x y z
N MET A 1 -13.24 13.29 -15.58
CA MET A 1 -14.69 13.01 -15.44
C MET A 1 -14.90 12.34 -14.08
N LEU A 2 -15.01 13.14 -13.01
CA LEU A 2 -15.19 12.66 -11.64
C LEU A 2 -16.66 12.31 -11.44
N ARG A 3 -17.00 11.02 -11.34
CA ARG A 3 -18.35 10.59 -10.96
C ARG A 3 -18.42 10.52 -9.43
N ASN A 4 -18.83 11.63 -8.82
CA ASN A 4 -19.37 11.62 -7.46
C ASN A 4 -20.65 10.78 -7.45
N LYS A 5 -20.63 9.64 -6.76
CA LYS A 5 -21.85 8.92 -6.39
C LYS A 5 -22.25 9.37 -4.99
N LEU A 6 -23.27 10.22 -4.94
CA LEU A 6 -24.05 10.48 -3.74
C LEU A 6 -24.83 9.21 -3.39
N TYR A 7 -24.63 8.66 -2.20
CA TYR A 7 -25.48 7.61 -1.65
C TYR A 7 -26.28 8.17 -0.49
N GLY A 8 -27.59 8.19 -0.68
CA GLY A 8 -28.57 8.66 0.30
C GLY A 8 -28.61 7.76 1.53
N SER A 9 -28.75 8.40 2.68
CA SER A 9 -29.02 7.80 3.97
C SER A 9 -30.39 7.12 3.98
N THR A 10 -30.41 5.80 3.82
CA THR A 10 -31.53 4.95 4.26
C THR A 10 -30.91 3.77 5.00
N VAL A 11 -31.31 3.62 6.27
CA VAL A 11 -30.92 2.49 7.13
C VAL A 11 -31.64 1.26 6.58
N ILE A 12 -31.01 0.56 5.65
CA ILE A 12 -31.48 -0.72 5.13
C ILE A 12 -31.01 -1.78 6.14
N GLN A 13 -31.95 -2.46 6.80
CA GLN A 13 -31.71 -3.78 7.36
C GLN A 13 -31.34 -4.70 6.20
N HIS A 14 -30.06 -4.79 5.85
CA HIS A 14 -29.61 -5.76 4.87
C HIS A 14 -29.77 -7.15 5.49
N SER A 15 -30.74 -7.92 4.98
CA SER A 15 -30.78 -9.36 5.20
C SER A 15 -29.41 -9.93 4.85
N ILE A 16 -28.80 -10.67 5.78
CA ILE A 16 -27.50 -11.32 5.57
C ILE A 16 -27.60 -12.18 4.30
N PRO A 17 -26.70 -12.01 3.31
CA PRO A 17 -26.73 -12.78 2.07
C PRO A 17 -26.82 -14.29 2.32
N SER A 18 -27.61 -14.99 1.51
CA SER A 18 -27.81 -16.45 1.67
C SER A 18 -26.51 -17.26 1.56
N SER A 19 -25.53 -16.77 0.80
CA SER A 19 -24.18 -17.33 0.74
C SER A 19 -23.47 -17.31 2.09
N ILE A 20 -23.60 -16.21 2.83
CA ILE A 20 -23.07 -16.04 4.18
C ILE A 20 -23.86 -16.89 5.17
N THR A 21 -25.20 -16.89 5.07
CA THR A 21 -26.06 -17.67 5.97
C THR A 21 -25.70 -19.15 5.98
N LYS A 22 -25.41 -19.74 4.81
CA LYS A 22 -25.03 -21.15 4.67
C LYS A 22 -23.74 -21.51 5.41
N LYS A 23 -22.90 -20.54 5.80
CA LYS A 23 -21.63 -20.77 6.50
C LYS A 23 -21.79 -20.98 8.00
N PHE A 24 -22.89 -20.53 8.61
CA PHE A 24 -23.12 -20.60 10.06
C PHE A 24 -23.97 -21.81 10.47
N THR A 25 -23.46 -23.03 10.21
CA THR A 25 -24.08 -24.25 10.75
C THR A 25 -23.90 -24.34 12.27
N GLN A 26 -24.77 -25.08 12.96
CA GLN A 26 -24.70 -25.24 14.42
C GLN A 26 -23.31 -25.73 14.88
N GLN A 27 -22.70 -26.67 14.15
CA GLN A 27 -21.36 -27.17 14.43
C GLN A 27 -20.30 -26.07 14.34
N ARG A 28 -20.34 -25.24 13.30
CA ARG A 28 -19.39 -24.13 13.09
C ARG A 28 -19.58 -23.01 14.12
N LEU A 29 -20.82 -22.75 14.54
CA LEU A 29 -21.11 -21.80 15.63
C LEU A 29 -20.53 -22.26 16.96
N LEU A 30 -20.62 -23.55 17.28
CA LEU A 30 -20.01 -24.12 18.47
C LEU A 30 -18.48 -24.00 18.44
N GLN A 31 -17.86 -24.23 17.28
CA GLN A 31 -16.41 -24.03 17.09
C GLN A 31 -16.01 -22.57 17.34
N LEU A 32 -16.73 -21.62 16.75
CA LEU A 32 -16.44 -20.19 16.93
C LEU A 32 -16.59 -19.76 18.39
N ARG A 33 -17.67 -20.17 19.07
CA ARG A 33 -17.88 -19.84 20.50
C ARG A 33 -16.75 -20.39 21.38
N ALA A 34 -16.32 -21.63 21.13
CA ALA A 34 -15.21 -22.23 21.85
C ALA A 34 -13.83 -21.58 21.58
N MET A 35 -13.68 -20.87 20.46
CA MET A 35 -12.51 -20.03 20.16
C MET A 35 -12.63 -18.64 20.80
N THR A 36 -13.86 -18.12 20.97
CA THR A 36 -14.12 -16.82 21.59
C THR A 36 -14.20 -16.84 23.12
N ASP A 37 -14.28 -18.01 23.75
CA ASP A 37 -14.33 -18.14 25.20
C ASP A 37 -12.98 -18.49 25.82
N ARG A 38 -12.00 -18.89 25.01
CA ARG A 38 -10.61 -18.99 25.43
C ARG A 38 -9.92 -17.66 25.20
N ASP A 39 -9.16 -17.17 26.18
CA ASP A 39 -8.18 -16.07 26.04
C ASP A 39 -7.01 -16.52 25.16
N CYS A 40 -7.32 -16.99 23.96
CA CYS A 40 -6.31 -17.35 22.99
C CYS A 40 -5.86 -16.07 22.30
N ASP A 41 -4.85 -15.46 22.92
CA ASP A 41 -3.84 -14.67 22.26
C ASP A 41 -3.17 -15.57 21.20
N HIS A 42 -3.84 -15.71 20.05
CA HIS A 42 -3.32 -16.46 18.92
C HIS A 42 -2.21 -15.62 18.26
N SER A 43 -1.05 -15.61 18.91
CA SER A 43 0.22 -15.59 18.20
C SER A 43 0.18 -16.79 17.23
N HIS A 44 -0.08 -16.51 15.96
CA HIS A 44 -0.05 -17.51 14.90
C HIS A 44 1.40 -17.97 14.68
N HIS A 45 1.86 -18.88 15.52
CA HIS A 45 3.03 -19.71 15.26
C HIS A 45 2.61 -20.88 14.37
N GLY A 46 2.65 -20.66 13.06
CA GLY A 46 2.65 -21.72 12.06
C GLY A 46 3.83 -21.50 11.13
N ASN A 47 4.81 -22.42 11.17
CA ASN A 47 5.95 -22.66 10.27
C ASN A 47 6.16 -21.69 9.08
N ASN A 48 6.31 -20.41 9.38
CA ASN A 48 6.91 -19.42 8.50
C ASN A 48 8.33 -19.24 9.02
N GLN A 49 9.33 -19.19 8.15
CA GLN A 49 10.52 -18.42 8.51
C GLN A 49 10.01 -17.09 9.07
N ASP A 50 10.36 -16.79 10.32
CA ASP A 50 9.81 -15.65 11.05
C ASP A 50 9.89 -14.44 10.13
N SER A 51 8.74 -13.95 9.67
CA SER A 51 8.66 -12.94 8.62
C SER A 51 9.33 -11.64 9.05
N SER A 52 9.50 -11.45 10.36
CA SER A 52 10.33 -10.40 10.92
C SER A 52 11.82 -10.56 10.58
N LEU A 53 12.34 -11.79 10.49
CA LEU A 53 13.70 -12.09 10.03
C LEU A 53 13.86 -11.78 8.55
N ILE A 54 12.86 -12.07 7.71
CA ILE A 54 12.93 -11.72 6.27
C ILE A 54 13.01 -10.20 6.10
N CYS A 55 12.26 -9.43 6.90
CA CYS A 55 12.35 -7.98 6.91
C CYS A 55 13.72 -7.43 7.35
N GLN A 56 14.58 -8.24 7.98
CA GLN A 56 15.93 -7.86 8.39
C GLN A 56 17.00 -8.22 7.35
N GLN A 57 16.66 -8.95 6.29
CA GLN A 57 17.61 -9.38 5.28
C GLN A 57 17.99 -8.23 4.33
N GLU A 58 19.22 -8.24 3.84
CA GLU A 58 19.58 -7.39 2.70
C GLU A 58 19.26 -8.11 1.39
N PHE A 59 18.64 -7.42 0.44
CA PHE A 59 18.38 -7.98 -0.88
C PHE A 59 19.53 -7.68 -1.83
N ASN A 60 20.04 -8.72 -2.50
CA ASN A 60 21.17 -8.66 -3.42
C ASN A 60 20.78 -9.42 -4.69
N PHE A 61 20.78 -8.73 -5.82
CA PHE A 61 20.31 -9.28 -7.09
C PHE A 61 21.48 -9.58 -8.03
N HIS A 62 21.32 -10.65 -8.80
CA HIS A 62 22.22 -11.04 -9.87
C HIS A 62 21.45 -11.03 -11.20
N PHE A 63 21.84 -10.14 -12.11
CA PHE A 63 21.22 -10.05 -13.43
C PHE A 63 22.23 -10.41 -14.52
N ASN A 64 21.83 -11.23 -15.48
CA ASN A 64 22.71 -11.72 -16.55
C ASN A 64 23.39 -10.60 -17.35
N SER A 65 22.74 -9.44 -17.50
CA SER A 65 23.26 -8.32 -18.28
C SER A 65 24.10 -7.32 -17.46
N VAL A 66 24.34 -7.58 -16.17
CA VAL A 66 25.01 -6.68 -15.23
C VAL A 66 26.19 -7.40 -14.57
N ASN A 67 27.38 -6.82 -14.67
CA ASN A 67 28.55 -7.36 -13.96
C ASN A 67 28.49 -6.99 -12.48
N GLY A 68 28.45 -7.99 -11.60
CA GLY A 68 28.48 -7.80 -10.15
C GLY A 68 27.11 -7.89 -9.49
N VAL A 69 27.07 -7.55 -8.20
CA VAL A 69 25.87 -7.61 -7.35
C VAL A 69 25.17 -6.25 -7.36
N VAL A 70 23.89 -6.24 -7.69
CA VAL A 70 23.02 -5.05 -7.53
C VAL A 70 22.37 -5.11 -6.17
N LYS A 71 22.54 -4.09 -5.33
CA LYS A 71 21.97 -4.09 -3.98
C LYS A 71 20.60 -3.43 -3.95
N GLY A 72 19.62 -4.03 -3.28
CA GLY A 72 18.26 -3.48 -3.09
C GLY A 72 18.26 -2.03 -2.63
N LYS A 73 19.08 -1.68 -1.65
CA LYS A 73 19.14 -0.32 -1.09
C LYS A 73 19.69 0.74 -2.04
N ARG A 74 20.34 0.37 -3.14
CA ARG A 74 20.97 1.30 -4.09
C ARG A 74 20.91 0.86 -5.55
N TRP A 75 19.84 0.15 -5.93
CA TRP A 75 19.75 -0.45 -7.25
C TRP A 75 19.72 0.60 -8.37
N MET A 76 19.16 1.80 -8.13
CA MET A 76 19.16 2.85 -9.14
C MET A 76 20.57 3.41 -9.37
N GLN A 77 21.38 3.48 -8.32
CA GLN A 77 22.80 3.81 -8.42
C GLN A 77 23.58 2.73 -9.19
N ASP A 78 23.44 1.47 -8.78
CA ASP A 78 24.19 0.35 -9.34
C ASP A 78 23.82 0.13 -10.82
N LEU A 79 22.59 0.46 -11.23
CA LEU A 79 22.10 0.37 -12.61
C LEU A 79 22.11 1.68 -13.38
N LEU A 80 22.67 2.76 -12.83
CA LEU A 80 22.56 4.11 -13.41
C LEU A 80 23.04 4.20 -14.86
N SER A 81 24.06 3.42 -15.24
CA SER A 81 24.56 3.36 -16.63
C SER A 81 23.55 2.81 -17.64
N LYS A 82 22.60 1.99 -17.18
CA LYS A 82 21.55 1.37 -18.00
C LYS A 82 20.25 2.18 -17.98
N ILE A 83 19.85 2.65 -16.79
CA ILE A 83 18.53 3.27 -16.60
C ILE A 83 18.58 4.80 -16.50
N GLY A 84 19.77 5.40 -16.42
CA GLY A 84 19.95 6.81 -16.06
C GLY A 84 19.32 7.81 -17.02
N ASN A 85 19.17 7.44 -18.30
CA ASN A 85 18.54 8.25 -19.34
C ASN A 85 17.10 7.84 -19.64
N THR A 86 16.57 6.82 -18.95
CA THR A 86 15.17 6.41 -19.10
C THR A 86 14.27 7.38 -18.33
N PRO A 87 13.21 7.92 -18.96
CA PRO A 87 12.20 8.71 -18.25
C PRO A 87 11.59 7.94 -17.09
N ILE A 88 11.33 8.60 -15.96
CA ILE A 88 10.80 7.94 -14.76
C ILE A 88 9.49 7.18 -15.03
N THR A 89 8.60 7.70 -15.88
CA THR A 89 7.34 7.03 -16.27
C THR A 89 7.51 5.75 -17.08
N LYS A 90 8.75 5.45 -17.50
CA LYS A 90 9.13 4.24 -18.24
C LYS A 90 10.05 3.31 -17.44
N LEU A 91 10.51 3.72 -16.26
CA LEU A 91 11.21 2.82 -15.35
C LEU A 91 10.23 1.80 -14.78
N LYS A 92 10.70 0.58 -14.54
CA LYS A 92 9.96 -0.45 -13.80
C LYS A 92 10.38 -0.38 -12.34
N ILE A 93 9.45 0.05 -11.50
CA ILE A 93 9.70 0.46 -10.11
C ILE A 93 8.92 -0.46 -9.16
N PRO A 94 9.61 -1.20 -8.28
CA PRO A 94 8.97 -1.96 -7.21
C PRO A 94 8.27 -1.03 -6.21
N ALA A 95 7.06 -1.40 -5.82
CA ALA A 95 6.20 -0.64 -4.93
C ALA A 95 5.49 -1.55 -3.92
N THR A 96 4.93 -0.93 -2.88
CA THR A 96 4.09 -1.62 -1.90
C THR A 96 2.73 -0.93 -1.82
N HIS A 97 1.67 -1.72 -1.75
CA HIS A 97 0.31 -1.25 -1.50
C HIS A 97 0.12 -1.00 0.00
N ASP A 98 -0.61 0.07 0.35
CA ASP A 98 -0.86 0.47 1.75
C ASP A 98 0.43 0.38 2.60
N SER A 99 1.52 0.97 2.11
CA SER A 99 2.90 0.71 2.50
C SER A 99 3.14 0.81 4.01
N ALA A 100 2.40 1.70 4.67
CA ALA A 100 2.59 2.06 6.06
C ALA A 100 1.64 1.32 7.03
N THR A 101 0.97 0.24 6.62
CA THR A 101 0.09 -0.58 7.49
C THR A 101 0.82 -1.59 8.38
N TYR A 102 2.17 -1.60 8.37
CA TYR A 102 2.98 -2.60 9.08
C TYR A 102 2.80 -2.66 10.60
N ASN A 103 2.19 -1.64 11.22
CA ASN A 103 1.86 -1.61 12.64
C ASN A 103 0.35 -1.75 12.93
N VAL A 104 -0.49 -2.04 11.92
CA VAL A 104 -1.89 -2.42 12.15
C VAL A 104 -1.93 -3.66 13.05
N SER A 105 -2.67 -3.56 14.15
CA SER A 105 -2.89 -4.66 15.09
C SER A 105 -4.19 -4.47 15.86
N THR A 106 -4.59 -5.51 16.59
CA THR A 106 -5.80 -5.52 17.42
C THR A 106 -5.71 -4.56 18.62
N SER A 107 -4.50 -4.18 19.03
CA SER A 107 -4.27 -3.22 20.12
C SER A 107 -4.39 -1.77 19.67
N GLN A 108 -4.43 -1.50 18.36
CA GLN A 108 -4.57 -0.16 17.81
C GLN A 108 -6.04 0.26 17.75
N ASP A 109 -6.27 1.57 17.74
CA ASP A 109 -7.61 2.14 17.58
C ASP A 109 -8.11 2.01 16.14
N TYR A 110 -9.44 2.00 15.99
CA TYR A 110 -10.04 2.16 14.67
C TYR A 110 -9.71 3.55 14.13
N SER A 111 -9.43 3.65 12.84
CA SER A 111 -9.08 4.92 12.21
C SER A 111 -10.32 5.70 11.72
N SER A 112 -10.12 6.98 11.36
CA SER A 112 -11.21 7.88 10.97
C SER A 112 -11.76 7.61 9.57
N ASP A 113 -11.07 6.80 8.76
CA ASP A 113 -11.56 6.30 7.48
C ASP A 113 -12.71 5.30 7.64
N THR A 114 -12.91 4.70 8.83
CA THR A 114 -14.07 3.85 9.10
C THR A 114 -15.41 4.59 8.96
N LEU A 115 -15.39 5.92 9.02
CA LEU A 115 -16.56 6.79 8.87
C LEU A 115 -16.80 7.28 7.44
N SER A 116 -15.82 7.13 6.54
CA SER A 116 -15.85 7.84 5.24
C SER A 116 -15.38 7.03 4.05
N ASP A 117 -14.63 5.94 4.24
CA ASP A 117 -14.34 4.99 3.17
C ASP A 117 -15.46 3.93 3.06
N PRO A 118 -16.15 3.83 1.91
CA PRO A 118 -17.13 2.77 1.66
C PRO A 118 -16.60 1.35 1.86
N SER A 119 -15.31 1.09 1.63
CA SER A 119 -14.71 -0.24 1.86
C SER A 119 -14.74 -0.63 3.34
N MET A 120 -14.77 0.35 4.26
CA MET A 120 -14.81 0.09 5.70
C MET A 120 -16.20 -0.29 6.23
N LEU A 121 -17.25 -0.25 5.37
CA LEU A 121 -18.58 -0.77 5.71
C LEU A 121 -18.58 -2.28 6.04
N LEU A 122 -17.51 -3.00 5.69
CA LEU A 122 -17.26 -4.38 6.09
C LEU A 122 -17.28 -4.56 7.63
N ILE A 123 -16.80 -3.57 8.39
CA ILE A 123 -16.74 -3.63 9.86
C ILE A 123 -18.15 -3.66 10.47
N PRO A 124 -19.04 -2.67 10.23
CA PRO A 124 -20.41 -2.73 10.77
C PRO A 124 -21.20 -3.94 10.23
N GLN A 125 -20.95 -4.38 9.00
CA GLN A 125 -21.55 -5.62 8.47
C GLN A 125 -21.12 -6.86 9.27
N LEU A 126 -19.83 -6.99 9.60
CA LEU A 126 -19.34 -8.08 10.43
C LEU A 126 -19.89 -8.02 11.87
N VAL A 127 -20.07 -6.82 12.44
CA VAL A 127 -20.74 -6.65 13.74
C VAL A 127 -22.17 -7.18 13.69
N GLN A 128 -22.94 -6.85 12.65
CA GLN A 128 -24.31 -7.34 12.47
C GLN A 128 -24.35 -8.87 12.32
N ILE A 129 -23.40 -9.45 11.58
CA ILE A 129 -23.28 -10.90 11.43
C ILE A 129 -22.96 -11.56 12.79
N PHE A 130 -21.99 -11.02 13.54
CA PHE A 130 -21.65 -11.55 14.86
C PHE A 130 -22.85 -11.50 15.81
N GLN A 131 -23.59 -10.39 15.81
CA GLN A 131 -24.81 -10.25 16.60
C GLN A 131 -25.89 -11.25 16.19
N ALA A 132 -26.15 -11.42 14.89
CA ALA A 132 -27.19 -12.31 14.36
C ALA A 132 -26.95 -13.79 14.72
N TYR A 133 -25.68 -14.18 14.88
CA TYR A 133 -25.28 -15.56 15.17
C TYR A 133 -24.87 -15.80 16.64
N GLY A 134 -25.04 -14.80 17.51
CA GLY A 134 -24.70 -14.89 18.93
C GLY A 134 -23.21 -15.13 19.16
N LEU A 135 -22.37 -14.39 18.43
CA LEU A 135 -20.92 -14.30 18.61
C LEU A 135 -20.56 -13.00 19.35
N ASN A 136 -19.43 -12.99 20.04
CA ASN A 136 -18.98 -11.83 20.80
C ASN A 136 -18.54 -10.69 19.86
N THR A 137 -19.35 -9.65 19.74
CA THR A 137 -19.08 -8.47 18.89
C THR A 137 -17.82 -7.70 19.29
N GLN A 138 -17.36 -7.82 20.54
CA GLN A 138 -16.10 -7.20 20.98
C GLN A 138 -14.87 -7.80 20.30
N ARG A 139 -14.99 -9.01 19.73
CA ARG A 139 -13.91 -9.68 19.01
C ARG A 139 -13.85 -9.35 17.52
N VAL A 140 -14.74 -8.51 16.98
CA VAL A 140 -14.71 -8.15 15.55
C VAL A 140 -13.37 -7.53 15.15
N LYS A 141 -12.75 -6.69 16.01
CA LYS A 141 -11.44 -6.11 15.72
C LYS A 141 -10.36 -7.18 15.51
N GLN A 142 -10.37 -8.22 16.35
CA GLN A 142 -9.44 -9.35 16.24
C GLN A 142 -9.58 -10.07 14.89
N PHE A 143 -10.80 -10.06 14.36
CA PHE A 143 -11.09 -10.68 13.09
C PHE A 143 -10.71 -9.82 11.88
N VAL A 144 -10.97 -8.50 11.93
CA VAL A 144 -10.74 -7.62 10.77
C VAL A 144 -9.29 -7.12 10.65
N ALA A 145 -8.55 -7.00 11.76
CA ALA A 145 -7.20 -6.44 11.73
C ALA A 145 -6.23 -7.17 10.77
N PRO A 146 -6.21 -8.52 10.69
CA PRO A 146 -5.37 -9.23 9.72
C PRO A 146 -5.73 -8.99 8.25
N TRP A 147 -6.95 -8.52 7.96
CA TRP A 147 -7.40 -8.15 6.61
C TRP A 147 -7.04 -6.73 6.21
N PHE A 148 -6.70 -5.89 7.19
CA PHE A 148 -6.34 -4.48 6.98
C PHE A 148 -4.84 -4.21 7.07
N LYS A 149 -4.05 -5.23 7.43
CA LYS A 149 -2.59 -5.18 7.41
C LYS A 149 -2.10 -5.68 6.05
N ASN A 150 -1.42 -4.83 5.29
CA ASN A 150 -0.95 -5.13 3.93
C ASN A 150 0.57 -5.33 3.86
N GLN A 151 1.32 -4.80 4.82
CA GLN A 151 2.77 -4.94 4.90
C GLN A 151 3.22 -5.40 6.29
N GLU A 152 4.43 -5.93 6.39
CA GLU A 152 5.04 -6.32 7.67
C GLU A 152 6.36 -5.60 7.93
N CYS A 153 7.15 -5.37 6.89
CA CYS A 153 8.38 -4.61 6.99
C CYS A 153 8.10 -3.12 7.16
N SER A 154 8.92 -2.43 7.96
CA SER A 154 8.90 -0.97 8.09
C SER A 154 9.24 -0.28 6.76
N ILE A 155 8.95 1.02 6.65
CA ILE A 155 9.28 1.80 5.45
C ILE A 155 10.77 1.77 5.15
N TYR A 156 11.61 1.88 6.19
CA TYR A 156 13.06 1.81 6.01
C TYR A 156 13.50 0.46 5.44
N GLN A 157 12.92 -0.66 5.91
CA GLN A 157 13.21 -2.00 5.38
C GLN A 157 12.71 -2.15 3.94
N GLN A 158 11.49 -1.71 3.63
CA GLN A 158 10.95 -1.68 2.26
C GLN A 158 11.91 -0.97 1.29
N LEU A 159 12.40 0.21 1.66
CA LEU A 159 13.35 0.97 0.85
C LEU A 159 14.69 0.24 0.71
N ASN A 160 15.21 -0.38 1.79
CA ASN A 160 16.44 -1.17 1.71
C ASN A 160 16.32 -2.44 0.85
N HIS A 161 15.12 -2.98 0.72
CA HIS A 161 14.86 -4.13 -0.15
C HIS A 161 14.76 -3.74 -1.63
N GLY A 162 14.47 -2.48 -1.94
CA GLY A 162 14.43 -1.96 -3.31
C GLY A 162 13.12 -1.28 -3.72
N ILE A 163 12.14 -1.19 -2.81
CA ILE A 163 10.90 -0.44 -3.01
C ILE A 163 11.22 1.05 -3.20
N ARG A 164 10.61 1.72 -4.18
CA ARG A 164 10.82 3.15 -4.45
C ARG A 164 9.53 3.94 -4.64
N HIS A 165 8.37 3.28 -4.60
CA HIS A 165 7.07 3.94 -4.59
C HIS A 165 6.26 3.43 -3.40
N LEU A 166 5.82 4.35 -2.55
CA LEU A 166 5.07 4.07 -1.34
C LEU A 166 3.64 4.60 -1.50
N ASP A 167 2.66 3.70 -1.49
CA ASP A 167 1.24 4.01 -1.47
C ASP A 167 0.81 4.34 -0.04
N LEU A 168 0.38 5.58 0.18
CA LEU A 168 0.18 6.14 1.52
C LEU A 168 -1.25 6.64 1.70
N ARG A 169 -1.98 5.91 2.53
CA ARG A 169 -3.28 6.27 3.06
C ARG A 169 -3.13 6.96 4.40
N VAL A 170 -3.68 8.17 4.54
CA VAL A 170 -3.52 9.01 5.74
C VAL A 170 -4.86 9.31 6.37
N CYS A 171 -4.94 9.08 7.68
CA CYS A 171 -6.05 9.49 8.52
C CYS A 171 -5.62 10.61 9.46
N LYS A 172 -6.44 11.64 9.59
CA LYS A 172 -6.37 12.60 10.69
C LYS A 172 -7.15 12.05 11.88
N GLN A 173 -6.46 11.82 13.00
CA GLN A 173 -7.04 11.35 14.26
C GLN A 173 -7.37 12.52 15.18
N SER A 174 -8.52 12.49 15.85
CA SER A 174 -8.90 13.53 16.82
C SER A 174 -8.09 13.49 18.11
N THR A 175 -7.51 12.34 18.45
CA THR A 175 -6.70 12.11 19.65
C THR A 175 -5.31 12.74 19.58
N GLY A 176 -4.82 13.07 18.38
CA GLY A 176 -3.51 13.70 18.20
C GLY A 176 -3.54 15.19 18.48
N THR A 177 -2.68 15.65 19.39
CA THR A 177 -2.60 17.06 19.82
C THR A 177 -1.64 17.90 18.98
N THR A 178 -0.75 17.26 18.22
CA THR A 178 0.23 17.91 17.33
C THR A 178 0.11 17.37 15.92
N ALA A 179 0.60 18.11 14.91
CA ALA A 179 0.62 17.61 13.53
C ALA A 179 1.26 16.21 13.43
N GLU A 180 2.39 15.98 14.09
CA GLU A 180 3.11 14.70 14.04
C GLU A 180 2.38 13.51 14.68
N THR A 181 1.45 13.77 15.61
CA THR A 181 0.68 12.73 16.30
C THR A 181 -0.72 12.56 15.70
N LYS A 182 -1.23 13.59 15.03
CA LYS A 182 -2.58 13.63 14.46
C LYS A 182 -2.69 12.94 13.11
N TYR A 183 -1.65 12.99 12.27
CA TYR A 183 -1.67 12.35 10.96
C TYR A 183 -0.99 10.99 11.00
N VAL A 184 -1.78 9.94 10.79
CA VAL A 184 -1.35 8.54 10.88
C VAL A 184 -1.62 7.81 9.58
N ALA A 185 -0.78 6.83 9.27
CA ALA A 185 -1.11 5.80 8.29
C ALA A 185 -2.27 4.96 8.83
N CYS A 186 -3.19 4.57 7.95
CA CYS A 186 -4.39 3.84 8.34
C CYS A 186 -4.92 2.95 7.22
N HIS A 187 -5.69 1.94 7.62
CA HIS A 187 -6.61 1.20 6.77
C HIS A 187 -7.63 0.55 7.71
N GLY A 188 -8.74 1.23 8.02
CA GLY A 188 -9.72 0.81 9.04
C GLY A 188 -9.23 0.82 10.49
N ILE A 189 -7.94 0.57 10.71
CA ILE A 189 -7.21 0.61 11.97
C ILE A 189 -5.97 1.50 11.79
N VAL A 190 -5.62 2.23 12.84
CA VAL A 190 -4.42 3.07 12.88
C VAL A 190 -3.14 2.21 12.85
N SER A 191 -2.12 2.69 12.15
CA SER A 191 -0.79 2.05 12.10
C SER A 191 0.28 2.92 12.77
N VAL A 192 1.09 3.63 11.99
CA VAL A 192 2.17 4.50 12.46
C VAL A 192 1.88 5.96 12.13
N THR A 193 2.54 6.90 12.80
CA THR A 193 2.46 8.32 12.39
C THR A 193 3.12 8.54 11.03
N ILE A 194 2.57 9.46 10.23
CA ILE A 194 3.22 9.85 8.97
C ILE A 194 4.57 10.52 9.25
N ALA A 195 4.72 11.21 10.38
CA ALA A 195 6.02 11.72 10.82
C ALA A 195 7.09 10.61 10.93
N ASN A 196 6.75 9.42 11.45
CA ASN A 196 7.67 8.28 11.48
C ASN A 196 8.01 7.78 10.07
N VAL A 197 7.01 7.64 9.19
CA VAL A 197 7.21 7.26 7.77
C VAL A 197 8.21 8.20 7.09
N LEU A 198 8.02 9.51 7.24
CA LEU A 198 8.87 10.52 6.60
C LEU A 198 10.31 10.53 7.14
N ARG A 199 10.50 10.27 8.43
CA ARG A 199 11.84 10.13 9.03
C ARG A 199 12.59 8.91 8.47
N GLN A 200 11.92 7.78 8.31
CA GLN A 200 12.49 6.58 7.71
C GLN A 200 12.90 6.82 6.24
N VAL A 201 12.06 7.53 5.47
CA VAL A 201 12.39 7.93 4.09
C VAL A 201 13.61 8.84 4.06
N LYS A 202 13.66 9.87 4.93
CA LYS A 202 14.80 10.78 5.03
C LYS A 202 16.08 10.06 5.42
N GLN A 203 16.02 9.14 6.39
CA GLN A 203 17.16 8.32 6.79
C GLN A 203 17.70 7.54 5.59
N PHE A 204 16.83 6.81 4.89
CA PHE A 204 17.22 6.03 3.71
C PHE A 204 17.89 6.89 2.63
N LEU A 205 17.32 8.06 2.30
CA LEU A 205 17.87 8.97 1.30
C LEU A 205 19.16 9.66 1.76
N ASN A 206 19.37 9.79 3.08
CA ASN A 206 20.63 10.27 3.62
C ASN A 206 21.76 9.28 3.41
N GLU A 207 21.47 7.99 3.49
CA GLU A 207 22.41 6.88 3.32
C GLU A 207 22.63 6.51 1.84
N ASN A 208 21.62 6.74 0.98
CA ASN A 208 21.61 6.31 -0.43
C ASN A 208 21.39 7.49 -1.38
N LYS A 209 22.46 8.27 -1.62
CA LYS A 209 22.44 9.53 -2.39
C LYS A 209 22.11 9.39 -3.88
N LYS A 210 21.95 8.17 -4.40
CA LYS A 210 21.62 7.91 -5.82
C LYS A 210 20.35 7.04 -5.99
N GLU A 211 19.43 7.08 -5.00
CA GLU A 211 18.03 6.62 -5.11
C GLU A 211 16.94 7.73 -5.07
N ILE A 212 15.83 7.61 -5.81
CA ILE A 212 14.64 8.47 -5.61
C ILE A 212 13.58 7.73 -4.80
N VAL A 213 12.66 8.44 -4.14
CA VAL A 213 11.49 7.83 -3.49
C VAL A 213 10.24 8.60 -3.89
N THR A 214 9.18 7.88 -4.26
CA THR A 214 7.86 8.44 -4.48
C THR A 214 7.00 8.21 -3.24
N LEU A 215 6.45 9.30 -2.70
CA LEU A 215 5.42 9.29 -1.67
C LEU A 215 4.08 9.60 -2.33
N ASP A 216 3.19 8.62 -2.39
CA ASP A 216 1.89 8.75 -3.03
C ASP A 216 0.78 8.88 -1.98
N PHE A 217 0.46 10.12 -1.60
CA PHE A 217 -0.63 10.41 -0.67
C PHE A 217 -1.97 10.44 -1.42
N ASN A 218 -2.37 9.26 -1.89
CA ASN A 218 -3.54 9.09 -2.75
C ASN A 218 -4.87 9.12 -1.97
N HIS A 219 -4.85 8.80 -0.67
CA HIS A 219 -6.06 8.79 0.16
C HIS A 219 -5.85 9.59 1.45
N LEU A 220 -6.74 10.56 1.70
CA LEU A 220 -6.72 11.45 2.86
C LEU A 220 -8.08 11.45 3.55
N TYR A 221 -8.17 10.98 4.78
CA TYR A 221 -9.41 10.86 5.56
C TYR A 221 -9.39 11.74 6.80
N GLY A 222 -10.53 12.35 7.10
CA GLY A 222 -10.69 13.28 8.23
C GLY A 222 -10.05 14.67 8.01
N PHE A 223 -9.53 14.98 6.83
CA PHE A 223 -9.08 16.31 6.46
C PHE A 223 -10.31 17.16 6.11
N SER A 224 -10.77 17.98 7.05
CA SER A 224 -12.03 18.72 6.90
C SER A 224 -11.84 20.14 6.39
N THR A 225 -10.62 20.68 6.48
CA THR A 225 -10.33 22.08 6.13
C THR A 225 -9.05 22.20 5.30
N GLN A 226 -8.92 23.29 4.54
CA GLN A 226 -7.67 23.62 3.86
C GLN A 226 -6.49 23.73 4.82
N ASN A 227 -6.72 24.16 6.07
CA ASN A 227 -5.69 24.24 7.10
C ASN A 227 -5.16 22.87 7.50
N ASP A 228 -5.98 21.82 7.49
CA ASP A 228 -5.52 20.45 7.76
C ASP A 228 -4.51 20.00 6.69
N HIS A 229 -4.82 20.29 5.43
CA HIS A 229 -3.90 20.00 4.32
C HIS A 229 -2.60 20.81 4.44
N LEU A 230 -2.68 22.10 4.75
CA LEU A 230 -1.51 22.97 4.91
C LEU A 230 -0.64 22.55 6.11
N GLU A 231 -1.26 22.22 7.25
CA GLU A 231 -0.57 21.69 8.43
C GLU A 231 0.18 20.40 8.08
N PHE A 232 -0.47 19.48 7.35
CA PHE A 232 0.12 18.22 6.93
C PHE A 232 1.32 18.39 5.97
N VAL A 233 1.17 19.17 4.90
CA VAL A 233 2.27 19.37 3.93
C VAL A 233 3.42 20.17 4.54
N ASN A 234 3.13 21.10 5.45
CA ASN A 234 4.16 21.86 6.16
C ASN A 234 4.95 20.99 7.14
N MET A 235 4.28 20.16 7.93
CA MET A 235 4.92 19.13 8.76
C MET A 235 5.80 18.23 7.88
N SER A 236 5.26 17.76 6.75
CA SER A 236 5.96 16.83 5.88
C SER A 236 7.24 17.43 5.29
N ARG A 237 7.15 18.67 4.79
CA ARG A 237 8.29 19.45 4.31
C ARG A 237 9.32 19.70 5.40
N THR A 238 8.88 19.99 6.63
CA THR A 238 9.78 20.23 7.77
C THR A 238 10.58 18.98 8.12
N ILE A 239 9.91 17.82 8.16
CA ILE A 239 10.57 16.55 8.51
C ILE A 239 11.55 16.14 7.41
N LEU A 240 11.09 16.05 6.15
CA LEU A 240 11.94 15.65 5.02
C LEU A 240 13.09 16.65 4.78
N GLY A 241 12.79 17.95 4.86
CA GLY A 241 13.63 19.03 4.37
C GLY A 241 13.24 19.43 2.94
N SER A 242 13.12 20.73 2.68
CA SER A 242 12.69 21.26 1.38
C SER A 242 13.56 20.81 0.21
N ASP A 243 14.85 20.65 0.45
CA ASP A 243 15.85 20.41 -0.60
C ASP A 243 15.84 18.97 -1.11
N LEU A 244 15.19 18.06 -0.38
CA LEU A 244 14.93 16.70 -0.83
C LEU A 244 13.68 16.61 -1.72
N LEU A 245 12.74 17.54 -1.62
CA LEU A 245 11.50 17.51 -2.41
C LEU A 245 11.78 17.93 -3.85
N ILE A 246 11.38 17.09 -4.80
CA ILE A 246 11.51 17.37 -6.23
C ILE A 246 10.55 18.49 -6.60
N ASN A 247 11.08 19.56 -7.19
CA ASN A 247 10.31 20.72 -7.62
C ASN A 247 9.65 20.46 -8.99
N PRO A 248 8.31 20.48 -9.07
CA PRO A 248 7.59 20.28 -10.33
C PRO A 248 7.88 21.33 -11.42
N SER A 249 8.44 22.50 -11.08
CA SER A 249 8.86 23.50 -12.06
C SER A 249 10.20 23.18 -12.71
N GLN A 250 11.03 22.35 -12.07
CA GLN A 250 12.34 21.94 -12.57
C GLN A 250 12.30 20.56 -13.22
N PHE A 251 11.53 19.64 -12.63
CA PHE A 251 11.46 18.26 -13.07
C PHE A 251 10.01 17.85 -13.29
N THR A 252 9.80 17.06 -14.34
CA THR A 252 8.49 16.49 -14.67
C THR A 252 8.56 14.96 -14.53
N THR A 253 7.42 14.30 -14.72
CA THR A 253 7.36 12.84 -14.79
C THR A 253 8.18 12.24 -15.95
N ASN A 254 8.50 13.04 -16.97
CA ASN A 254 9.38 12.63 -18.07
C ASN A 254 10.88 12.85 -17.78
N SER A 255 11.23 13.44 -16.64
CA SER A 255 12.63 13.61 -16.25
C SER A 255 13.33 12.27 -16.02
N THR A 256 14.65 12.27 -16.15
CA THR A 256 15.49 11.06 -15.98
C THR A 256 16.26 11.10 -14.67
N LEU A 257 16.77 9.95 -14.23
CA LEU A 257 17.62 9.87 -13.03
C LEU A 257 18.89 10.71 -13.18
N ASN A 258 19.53 10.69 -14.35
CA ASN A 258 20.72 11.51 -14.62
C ASN A 258 20.45 13.00 -14.45
N GLN A 259 19.27 13.48 -14.85
CA GLN A 259 18.88 14.88 -14.65
C GLN A 259 18.65 15.20 -13.17
N ILE A 260 17.88 14.37 -12.46
CA ILE A 260 17.51 14.63 -11.06
C ILE A 260 18.74 14.56 -10.15
N PHE A 261 19.64 13.60 -10.41
CA PHE A 261 20.83 13.34 -9.61
C PHE A 261 21.94 14.38 -9.76
N THR A 262 21.73 15.41 -10.60
CA THR A 262 22.54 16.65 -10.60
C THR A 262 22.20 17.57 -9.42
N THR A 263 21.11 17.31 -8.71
CA THR A 263 20.64 18.07 -7.54
C THR A 263 20.57 17.20 -6.29
N SER A 264 20.25 17.83 -5.16
CA SER A 264 19.91 17.12 -3.91
C SER A 264 18.48 16.56 -3.88
N GLN A 265 17.62 16.88 -4.85
CA GLN A 265 16.20 16.54 -4.82
C GLN A 265 15.98 15.06 -5.16
N ARG A 266 15.23 14.34 -4.31
CA ARG A 266 15.06 12.87 -4.39
C ARG A 266 13.62 12.39 -4.18
N VAL A 267 12.73 13.23 -3.67
CA VAL A 267 11.39 12.83 -3.24
C VAL A 267 10.34 13.39 -4.19
N PHE A 268 9.64 12.50 -4.90
CA PHE A 268 8.38 12.87 -5.53
C PHE A 268 7.28 12.85 -4.48
N PHE A 269 6.63 14.01 -4.26
CA PHE A 269 5.55 14.15 -3.28
C PHE A 269 4.23 14.30 -4.01
N TYR A 270 3.52 13.20 -4.23
CA TYR A 270 2.21 13.22 -4.86
C TYR A 270 1.11 13.45 -3.82
N TYR A 271 0.16 14.33 -4.15
CA TYR A 271 -0.90 14.74 -3.23
C TYR A 271 -2.26 14.79 -3.94
N VAL A 272 -3.29 14.22 -3.31
CA VAL A 272 -4.62 14.06 -3.92
C VAL A 272 -5.52 15.29 -3.82
N HIS A 273 -5.32 16.17 -2.83
CA HIS A 273 -6.22 17.30 -2.63
C HIS A 273 -6.00 18.40 -3.67
N THR A 274 -6.87 18.44 -4.68
CA THR A 274 -6.80 19.33 -5.85
C THR A 274 -6.60 20.80 -5.50
N ALA A 275 -7.36 21.35 -4.54
CA ALA A 275 -7.21 22.76 -4.18
C ALA A 275 -5.84 23.06 -3.56
N THR A 276 -5.29 22.14 -2.75
CA THR A 276 -3.94 22.30 -2.19
C THR A 276 -2.88 22.26 -3.30
N VAL A 277 -2.99 21.32 -4.23
CA VAL A 277 -2.02 21.19 -5.34
C VAL A 277 -2.07 22.41 -6.25
N ILE A 278 -3.26 22.87 -6.64
CA ILE A 278 -3.41 24.02 -7.54
C ILE A 278 -2.90 25.31 -6.88
N ASN A 279 -3.30 25.57 -5.63
CA ASN A 279 -3.03 26.85 -4.99
C ASN A 279 -1.65 26.92 -4.33
N TYR A 280 -1.07 25.78 -3.92
CA TYR A 280 0.16 25.75 -3.11
C TYR A 280 1.21 24.76 -3.64
N GLY A 281 0.98 24.09 -4.77
CA GLY A 281 1.88 23.05 -5.28
C GLY A 281 3.29 23.56 -5.59
N SER A 282 3.43 24.79 -6.11
CA SER A 282 4.74 25.42 -6.34
C SER A 282 5.48 25.77 -5.05
N GLN A 283 4.75 26.14 -3.99
CA GLN A 283 5.34 26.46 -2.69
C GLN A 283 5.83 25.20 -1.98
N PHE A 284 5.06 24.12 -2.02
CA PHE A 284 5.35 22.88 -1.28
C PHE A 284 5.96 21.76 -2.12
N ASN A 285 6.29 22.00 -3.40
CA ASN A 285 6.83 21.00 -4.32
C ASN A 285 5.91 19.78 -4.47
N LEU A 286 4.62 20.02 -4.70
CA LEU A 286 3.61 18.95 -4.79
C LEU A 286 3.35 18.55 -6.23
N PHE A 287 3.40 17.25 -6.49
CA PHE A 287 2.89 16.65 -7.71
C PHE A 287 1.40 16.31 -7.56
N PRO A 288 0.58 16.50 -8.60
CA PRO A 288 -0.82 16.09 -8.53
C PRO A 288 -0.96 14.58 -8.59
N SER A 289 -1.69 13.95 -7.67
CA SER A 289 -1.90 12.48 -7.72
C SER A 289 -2.56 12.01 -9.01
N TRP A 290 -3.39 12.85 -9.65
CA TRP A 290 -3.99 12.55 -10.97
C TRP A 290 -2.98 12.49 -12.14
N LYS A 291 -1.68 12.67 -11.87
CA LYS A 291 -0.57 12.38 -12.80
C LYS A 291 0.00 10.97 -12.61
N ILE A 292 -0.60 10.16 -11.74
CA ILE A 292 -0.40 8.73 -11.59
C ILE A 292 -1.76 8.05 -11.78
N ASP A 293 -1.85 7.13 -12.74
CA ASP A 293 -3.02 6.27 -12.91
C ASP A 293 -2.84 5.03 -12.02
N THR A 294 -3.56 4.99 -10.90
CA THR A 294 -3.56 3.89 -9.94
C THR A 294 -4.92 3.22 -9.98
N ARG A 295 -5.05 2.18 -10.81
CA ARG A 295 -6.32 1.45 -10.97
C ARG A 295 -6.43 0.32 -9.96
N TRP A 296 -7.64 0.13 -9.45
CA TRP A 296 -7.94 -0.90 -8.48
C TRP A 296 -8.84 -1.95 -9.11
N ALA A 297 -8.26 -3.10 -9.42
CA ALA A 297 -8.93 -4.19 -10.12
C ALA A 297 -10.12 -4.79 -9.33
N ASN A 298 -10.06 -4.71 -7.99
CA ASN A 298 -11.07 -5.23 -7.07
C ASN A 298 -11.50 -6.67 -7.40
N LYS A 299 -10.54 -7.60 -7.40
CA LYS A 299 -10.76 -9.03 -7.68
C LYS A 299 -10.35 -9.89 -6.49
N GLN A 300 -11.09 -10.97 -6.29
CA GLN A 300 -10.90 -11.93 -5.18
C GLN A 300 -10.08 -13.17 -5.61
N ASP A 301 -9.76 -13.32 -6.89
CA ASP A 301 -8.99 -14.45 -7.43
C ASP A 301 -7.90 -13.99 -8.41
N MET A 302 -6.81 -14.76 -8.47
CA MET A 302 -5.64 -14.42 -9.29
C MET A 302 -5.91 -14.43 -10.79
N THR A 303 -6.82 -15.28 -11.30
CA THR A 303 -7.06 -15.38 -12.74
C THR A 303 -7.76 -14.11 -13.24
N SER A 304 -8.82 -13.70 -12.54
CA SER A 304 -9.53 -12.46 -12.82
C SER A 304 -8.65 -11.24 -12.59
N LEU A 305 -7.81 -11.25 -11.55
CA LEU A 305 -6.85 -10.19 -11.27
C LEU A 305 -5.85 -10.01 -12.42
N LYS A 306 -5.19 -11.10 -12.86
CA LYS A 306 -4.27 -11.07 -14.01
C LYS A 306 -4.95 -10.53 -15.26
N THR A 307 -6.16 -11.01 -15.53
CA THR A 307 -6.94 -10.59 -16.70
C THR A 307 -7.20 -9.08 -16.68
N GLU A 308 -7.65 -8.54 -15.55
CA GLU A 308 -7.90 -7.10 -15.41
C GLU A 308 -6.61 -6.29 -15.56
N ILE A 309 -5.51 -6.71 -14.92
CA ILE A 309 -4.21 -6.02 -15.02
C ILE A 309 -3.72 -5.98 -16.48
N LEU A 310 -3.86 -7.07 -17.23
CA LEU A 310 -3.51 -7.10 -18.64
C LEU A 310 -4.39 -6.17 -19.47
N VAL A 311 -5.69 -6.10 -19.19
CA VAL A 311 -6.60 -5.15 -19.85
C VAL A 311 -6.17 -3.71 -19.55
N GLU A 312 -5.87 -3.40 -18.30
CA GLU A 312 -5.43 -2.07 -17.88
C GLU A 312 -4.12 -1.66 -18.57
N LEU A 313 -3.11 -2.53 -18.56
CA LEU A 313 -1.82 -2.30 -19.22
C LEU A 313 -1.96 -2.14 -20.74
N ASN A 314 -2.77 -2.98 -21.38
CA ASN A 314 -3.03 -2.89 -22.82
C ASN A 314 -3.81 -1.62 -23.19
N SER A 315 -4.65 -1.13 -22.28
CA SER A 315 -5.37 0.14 -22.46
C SER A 315 -4.49 1.38 -22.28
N ARG A 316 -3.29 1.24 -21.69
CA ARG A 316 -2.37 2.36 -21.45
C ARG A 316 -1.79 2.87 -22.76
N THR A 317 -2.19 4.10 -23.12
CA THR A 317 -1.73 4.82 -24.31
C THR A 317 -0.99 6.12 -23.98
N ASP A 318 -1.21 6.72 -22.81
CA ASP A 318 -0.51 7.93 -22.37
C ASP A 318 0.63 7.59 -21.39
N PHE A 319 1.87 7.81 -21.82
CA PHE A 319 3.09 7.53 -21.05
C PHE A 319 3.66 8.77 -20.37
N ARG A 320 2.97 9.91 -20.45
CA ARG A 320 3.36 11.14 -19.74
C ARG A 320 3.07 11.03 -18.25
N TYR A 321 2.18 10.12 -17.86
CA TYR A 321 1.75 9.89 -16.48
C TYR A 321 2.33 8.60 -15.93
N GLY A 322 2.53 8.61 -14.62
CA GLY A 322 2.87 7.41 -13.87
C GLY A 322 1.71 6.42 -13.98
N PHE A 323 2.03 5.14 -13.82
CA PHE A 323 1.02 4.09 -13.88
C PHE A 323 1.37 3.00 -12.89
N VAL A 324 0.43 2.67 -12.01
CA VAL A 324 0.60 1.63 -10.99
C VAL A 324 -0.20 0.40 -11.40
N SER A 325 0.51 -0.69 -11.66
CA SER A 325 -0.09 -2.02 -11.79
C SER A 325 -0.27 -2.60 -10.40
N GLN A 326 -1.52 -2.71 -9.96
CA GLN A 326 -1.82 -3.21 -8.62
C GLN A 326 -2.02 -4.72 -8.61
N ILE A 327 -0.97 -5.48 -8.28
CA ILE A 327 -1.04 -6.94 -8.19
C ILE A 327 -1.50 -7.34 -6.78
N VAL A 328 -2.70 -6.90 -6.42
CA VAL A 328 -3.31 -7.11 -5.10
C VAL A 328 -4.70 -7.72 -5.26
N MET A 329 -4.98 -8.76 -4.48
CA MET A 329 -6.34 -9.27 -4.34
C MET A 329 -7.07 -8.46 -3.28
N THR A 330 -8.36 -8.23 -3.51
CA THR A 330 -9.20 -7.45 -2.62
C THR A 330 -10.17 -8.37 -1.87
N PRO A 331 -10.00 -8.56 -0.56
CA PRO A 331 -10.97 -9.31 0.24
C PRO A 331 -12.35 -8.63 0.18
N ASP A 332 -13.39 -9.43 -0.05
CA ASP A 332 -14.78 -8.99 0.12
C ASP A 332 -15.37 -9.53 1.43
N LEU A 333 -16.60 -9.11 1.77
CA LEU A 333 -17.27 -9.57 2.99
C LEU A 333 -17.39 -11.09 3.05
N ASN A 334 -17.65 -11.73 1.91
CA ASN A 334 -17.85 -13.17 1.85
C ASN A 334 -16.54 -13.92 2.14
N MET A 335 -15.42 -13.48 1.57
CA MET A 335 -14.09 -14.00 1.85
C MET A 335 -13.71 -13.78 3.31
N MET A 336 -13.92 -12.56 3.84
CA MET A 336 -13.68 -12.29 5.26
C MET A 336 -14.52 -13.23 6.13
N VAL A 337 -15.82 -13.40 5.89
CA VAL A 337 -16.66 -14.32 6.67
C VAL A 337 -16.19 -15.78 6.54
N ASN A 338 -15.75 -16.22 5.35
CA ASN A 338 -15.17 -17.56 5.18
C ASN A 338 -13.92 -17.74 6.07
N GLY A 339 -13.12 -16.69 6.23
CA GLY A 339 -11.97 -16.61 7.13
C GLY A 339 -12.24 -16.98 8.59
N LEU A 340 -13.51 -16.95 9.04
CA LEU A 340 -13.91 -17.44 10.36
C LEU A 340 -13.75 -18.96 10.50
N PHE A 341 -13.83 -19.69 9.38
CA PHE A 341 -13.92 -21.14 9.35
C PHE A 341 -12.76 -21.80 8.61
N GLU A 342 -12.28 -21.16 7.54
CA GLU A 342 -11.28 -21.71 6.61
C GLU A 342 -10.32 -20.62 6.14
N SER A 343 -9.12 -21.01 5.69
CA SER A 343 -8.19 -20.06 5.08
C SER A 343 -8.71 -19.62 3.70
N PRO A 344 -8.39 -18.39 3.24
CA PRO A 344 -7.51 -17.41 3.88
C PRO A 344 -8.18 -16.66 5.04
N LYS A 345 -7.40 -16.31 6.07
CA LYS A 345 -7.85 -15.52 7.24
C LYS A 345 -7.29 -14.10 7.31
N SER A 346 -6.46 -13.74 6.34
CA SER A 346 -5.75 -12.46 6.30
C SER A 346 -5.26 -12.16 4.90
N VAL A 347 -4.89 -10.90 4.65
CA VAL A 347 -4.16 -10.52 3.43
C VAL A 347 -2.79 -11.21 3.37
N LYS A 348 -2.16 -11.48 4.52
CA LYS A 348 -0.90 -12.24 4.58
C LYS A 348 -1.07 -13.66 4.03
N GLU A 349 -2.12 -14.36 4.42
CA GLU A 349 -2.41 -15.70 3.90
C GLU A 349 -2.73 -15.66 2.40
N LEU A 350 -3.51 -14.66 1.95
CA LEU A 350 -3.75 -14.43 0.52
C LEU A 350 -2.44 -14.25 -0.25
N ALA A 351 -1.53 -13.40 0.23
CA ALA A 351 -0.22 -13.22 -0.41
C ALA A 351 0.61 -14.51 -0.40
N THR A 352 0.63 -15.22 0.73
CA THR A 352 1.35 -16.50 0.87
C THR A 352 0.87 -17.55 -0.13
N MET A 353 -0.44 -17.69 -0.30
CA MET A 353 -1.04 -18.65 -1.25
C MET A 353 -0.67 -18.36 -2.71
N ASN A 354 -0.26 -17.12 -3.01
CA ASN A 354 0.01 -16.67 -4.38
C ASN A 354 1.47 -16.25 -4.60
N TYR A 355 2.34 -16.54 -3.63
CA TYR A 355 3.76 -16.21 -3.61
C TYR A 355 4.47 -16.54 -4.94
N GLY A 356 4.32 -17.76 -5.46
CA GLY A 356 5.09 -18.20 -6.62
C GLY A 356 4.62 -17.60 -7.96
N VAL A 357 3.43 -17.01 -8.01
CA VAL A 357 2.79 -16.66 -9.28
C VAL A 357 3.09 -15.23 -9.71
N ILE A 358 3.22 -14.31 -8.75
CA ILE A 358 3.39 -12.87 -9.04
C ILE A 358 4.72 -12.56 -9.75
N PRO A 359 5.90 -13.03 -9.27
CA PRO A 359 7.16 -12.79 -9.97
C PRO A 359 7.17 -13.38 -11.40
N THR A 360 6.51 -14.53 -11.58
CA THR A 360 6.33 -15.17 -12.89
C THR A 360 5.53 -14.29 -13.84
N TRP A 361 4.43 -13.68 -13.39
CA TRP A 361 3.63 -12.77 -14.23
C TRP A 361 4.43 -11.57 -14.68
N ILE A 362 5.14 -10.94 -13.74
CA ILE A 362 5.98 -9.78 -14.01
C ILE A 362 7.04 -10.12 -15.06
N SER A 363 7.62 -11.31 -14.98
CA SER A 363 8.71 -11.73 -15.87
C SER A 363 8.24 -12.16 -17.26
N ASN A 364 7.11 -12.86 -17.35
CA ASN A 364 6.73 -13.58 -18.57
C ASN A 364 5.44 -13.09 -19.23
N ASP A 365 4.53 -12.47 -18.47
CA ASP A 365 3.17 -12.19 -18.93
C ASP A 365 2.88 -10.70 -19.10
N LEU A 366 3.42 -9.85 -18.23
CA LEU A 366 3.12 -8.42 -18.24
C LEU A 366 3.94 -7.73 -19.35
N PRO A 367 3.30 -6.91 -20.21
CA PRO A 367 4.01 -6.17 -21.24
C PRO A 367 4.89 -5.08 -20.62
N ASP A 368 6.19 -5.33 -20.54
CA ASP A 368 7.18 -4.46 -19.89
C ASP A 368 7.12 -3.00 -20.41
N SER A 369 6.92 -2.82 -21.72
CA SER A 369 6.78 -1.53 -22.39
C SER A 369 5.57 -0.71 -21.92
N LYS A 370 4.61 -1.35 -21.25
CA LYS A 370 3.41 -0.74 -20.66
C LYS A 370 3.51 -0.57 -19.15
N MET A 371 4.46 -1.22 -18.49
CA MET A 371 4.65 -1.14 -17.05
C MET A 371 5.29 0.18 -16.63
N ASN A 372 5.11 0.53 -15.35
CA ASN A 372 5.89 1.59 -14.71
C ASN A 372 6.09 1.27 -13.23
N VAL A 373 5.08 1.46 -12.39
CA VAL A 373 5.13 1.06 -10.98
C VAL A 373 4.37 -0.25 -10.83
N VAL A 374 4.91 -1.20 -10.06
CA VAL A 374 4.25 -2.47 -9.73
C VAL A 374 4.19 -2.60 -8.23
N ASN A 375 2.97 -2.62 -7.66
CA ASN A 375 2.78 -2.80 -6.23
C ASN A 375 2.24 -4.19 -5.90
N ALA A 376 2.51 -4.64 -4.68
CA ALA A 376 2.01 -5.87 -4.11
C ALA A 376 1.81 -5.73 -2.58
N ASP A 377 0.99 -6.62 -2.03
CA ASP A 377 0.86 -6.85 -0.60
C ASP A 377 1.91 -7.85 -0.12
N TYR A 378 2.41 -7.67 1.11
CA TYR A 378 3.40 -8.55 1.75
C TYR A 378 4.57 -8.90 0.82
N TYR A 379 5.13 -7.88 0.16
CA TYR A 379 6.16 -8.07 -0.87
C TYR A 379 7.40 -8.85 -0.37
N HIS A 380 7.68 -8.84 0.94
CA HIS A 380 8.80 -9.57 1.53
C HIS A 380 8.58 -11.07 1.56
N LEU A 381 7.33 -11.53 1.54
CA LEU A 381 7.05 -12.95 1.46
C LEU A 381 7.65 -13.54 0.19
N PHE A 382 7.77 -12.75 -0.89
CA PHE A 382 8.42 -13.07 -2.18
C PHE A 382 9.94 -13.27 -2.09
N GLY A 383 10.55 -13.09 -0.91
CA GLY A 383 12.00 -12.93 -0.84
C GLY A 383 12.42 -11.75 -1.73
N ASP A 384 13.54 -11.89 -2.42
CA ASP A 384 14.02 -10.91 -3.39
C ASP A 384 13.36 -11.07 -4.78
N ASP A 385 12.59 -12.14 -5.04
CA ASP A 385 12.02 -12.48 -6.36
C ASP A 385 11.08 -11.41 -6.90
N PHE A 386 10.17 -10.87 -6.09
CA PHE A 386 9.26 -9.82 -6.55
C PHE A 386 10.03 -8.57 -6.97
N VAL A 387 10.96 -8.13 -6.12
CA VAL A 387 11.72 -6.89 -6.36
C VAL A 387 12.66 -7.08 -7.54
N SER A 388 13.34 -8.23 -7.63
CA SER A 388 14.25 -8.55 -8.72
C SER A 388 13.50 -8.69 -10.05
N ALA A 389 12.33 -9.34 -10.08
CA ALA A 389 11.50 -9.48 -11.28
C ALA A 389 11.09 -8.12 -11.85
N VAL A 390 10.69 -7.16 -11.01
CA VAL A 390 10.34 -5.81 -11.46
C VAL A 390 11.57 -5.04 -11.93
N ILE A 391 12.68 -5.05 -11.18
CA ILE A 391 13.90 -4.33 -11.56
C ILE A 391 14.48 -4.88 -12.87
N ALA A 392 14.46 -6.21 -13.06
CA ALA A 392 14.97 -6.87 -14.26
C ALA A 392 14.28 -6.41 -15.55
N GLN A 393 13.02 -5.97 -15.48
CA GLN A 393 12.32 -5.43 -16.65
C GLN A 393 12.96 -4.14 -17.18
N ASN A 394 13.89 -3.50 -16.47
CA ASN A 394 14.62 -2.33 -16.97
C ASN A 394 15.86 -2.67 -17.83
N LEU A 395 16.24 -3.95 -17.95
CA LEU A 395 17.58 -4.36 -18.37
C LEU A 395 17.70 -4.89 -19.80
#